data_AF-A0A8J3HWL0-F1
#
_entry.id   AF-A0A8J3HWL0-F1
#
_cell.length_a   1.000
_cell.length_b   1.000
_cell.length_c   1.000
_cell.angle_alpha   90.00
_cell.angle_beta   90.00
_cell.angle_gamma   90.00
#
_symmetry.space_group_name_H-M   'P 1'
#
loop_
_entity.id
_entity.type
_entity.pdbx_description
1 polymer ?
#
loop_
_entity_poly.entity_id
_entity_poly.type
_entity_poly.pdbx_seq_one_letter_code
_entity_poly.pdbx_strand_id
1 'polypeptide(L)'
;MRYILAAAMAQGSSTVYYPAQSDDSDALFRGCLALGAQLAWVDEEKTILRIQGVGFPHAEEAVTVNVGNAGAVLRLLLGLGPVYRR
;
A
#
# COMPACT_ATOMS: atom_id res chain seq x y z
N MET A 1 -4.50 -7.07 5.14
CA MET A 1 -3.69 -5.86 5.44
C MET A 1 -2.21 -6.03 5.12
N ARG A 2 -1.42 -6.85 5.84
CA ARG A 2 0.05 -6.94 5.63
C ARG A 2 0.46 -7.36 4.21
N TYR A 3 -0.31 -8.26 3.57
CA TYR A 3 -0.05 -8.70 2.20
C TYR A 3 -0.23 -7.59 1.16
N ILE A 4 -1.09 -6.59 1.40
CA ILE A 4 -1.27 -5.45 0.48
C ILE A 4 -0.01 -4.58 0.49
N LEU A 5 0.53 -4.30 1.67
CA LEU A 5 1.78 -3.55 1.79
C LEU A 5 2.94 -4.32 1.16
N ALA A 6 3.03 -5.64 1.41
CA ALA A 6 4.05 -6.47 0.78
C ALA A 6 3.95 -6.47 -0.76
N ALA A 7 2.73 -6.55 -1.30
CA ALA A 7 2.48 -6.46 -2.74
C ALA A 7 2.86 -5.09 -3.32
N ALA A 8 2.56 -4.00 -2.59
CA ALA A 8 2.92 -2.64 -3.00
C ALA A 8 4.44 -2.40 -3.01
N MET A 9 5.18 -3.06 -2.11
CA MET A 9 6.65 -2.96 -2.00
C MET A 9 7.41 -4.00 -2.83
N ALA A 10 6.72 -4.96 -3.43
CA ALA A 10 7.32 -5.91 -4.35
C ALA A 10 7.58 -5.24 -5.70
N GLN A 11 8.67 -5.61 -6.37
CA GLN A 11 8.85 -5.26 -7.79
C GLN A 11 7.93 -6.16 -8.62
N GLY A 12 6.93 -5.59 -9.30
CA GLY A 12 6.05 -6.32 -10.22
C GLY A 12 4.55 -6.21 -9.89
N SER A 13 3.76 -7.12 -10.45
CA SER A 13 2.30 -7.13 -10.31
C SER A 13 1.88 -8.25 -9.36
N SER A 14 0.98 -7.93 -8.43
CA SER A 14 0.32 -8.87 -7.54
C SER A 14 -1.20 -8.83 -7.76
N THR A 15 -1.86 -9.98 -7.56
CA THR A 15 -3.32 -10.07 -7.54
C THR A 15 -3.76 -10.57 -6.18
N VAL A 16 -4.64 -9.81 -5.52
CA VAL A 16 -5.19 -10.12 -4.21
C VAL A 16 -6.66 -10.47 -4.37
N TYR A 17 -7.02 -11.67 -3.94
CA TYR A 17 -8.40 -12.14 -3.94
C TYR A 17 -9.03 -11.91 -2.57
N TYR A 18 -10.28 -11.45 -2.59
CA TYR A 18 -11.11 -11.10 -1.45
C TYR A 18 -10.38 -10.24 -0.40
N PRO A 19 -9.81 -9.08 -0.80
CA PRO A 19 -9.21 -8.18 0.18
C PRO A 19 -10.27 -7.70 1.16
N ALA A 20 -9.90 -7.59 2.44
CA ALA A 20 -10.78 -7.04 3.45
C ALA A 20 -11.19 -5.60 3.08
N GLN A 21 -12.49 -5.32 3.20
CA GLN A 21 -13.04 -3.97 3.00
C GLN A 21 -13.32 -3.37 4.37
N SER A 22 -12.53 -2.39 4.76
CA SER A 22 -12.63 -1.68 6.04
C SER A 22 -11.96 -0.31 5.94
N ASP A 23 -12.27 0.60 6.87
CA ASP A 23 -11.65 1.93 6.94
C ASP A 23 -10.11 1.84 7.02
N ASP A 24 -9.60 0.85 7.75
CA ASP A 24 -8.17 0.58 7.84
C ASP A 24 -7.57 0.15 6.50
N SER A 25 -8.30 -0.66 5.71
CA SER A 25 -7.86 -1.11 4.39
C SER A 25 -7.85 0.03 3.39
N ASP A 26 -8.84 0.93 3.47
CA ASP A 26 -8.88 2.15 2.67
C ASP A 26 -7.74 3.12 3.02
N ALA A 27 -7.42 3.26 4.31
CA ALA A 27 -6.26 4.03 4.76
C ALA A 27 -4.95 3.43 4.23
N LEU A 28 -4.83 2.09 4.23
CA LEU A 28 -3.68 1.40 3.67
C LEU A 28 -3.58 1.59 2.15
N PHE A 29 -4.69 1.51 1.41
CA PHE A 29 -4.70 1.74 -0.03
C PHE A 29 -4.23 3.15 -0.38
N ARG A 30 -4.76 4.17 0.30
CA ARG A 30 -4.30 5.56 0.14
C ARG A 30 -2.80 5.70 0.45
N GLY A 31 -2.32 5.03 1.49
CA GLY A 31 -0.89 5.02 1.81
C GLY A 31 -0.03 4.37 0.72
N CYS A 32 -0.48 3.24 0.16
CA CYS A 32 0.24 2.58 -0.93
C CYS A 32 0.26 3.44 -2.20
N LEU A 33 -0.85 4.09 -2.55
CA LEU A 33 -0.93 5.04 -3.67
C LEU A 33 0.02 6.24 -3.45
N ALA A 34 0.08 6.79 -2.23
CA ALA A 34 0.99 7.88 -1.90
C ALA A 34 2.47 7.47 -2.02
N LEU A 35 2.81 6.21 -1.75
CA LEU A 35 4.14 5.64 -1.97
C LEU A 35 4.42 5.31 -3.44
N GLY A 36 3.47 5.54 -4.35
CA GLY A 36 3.61 5.36 -5.79
C GLY A 36 3.11 4.02 -6.33
N ALA A 37 2.62 3.09 -5.49
CA ALA A 37 2.02 1.86 -5.97
C ALA A 37 0.72 2.16 -6.72
N GLN A 38 0.36 1.32 -7.70
CA GLN A 38 -0.91 1.46 -8.42
C GLN A 38 -1.84 0.34 -8.00
N LEU A 39 -3.08 0.69 -7.66
CA LEU A 39 -4.09 -0.23 -7.18
C LEU A 39 -5.33 -0.11 -8.06
N ALA A 40 -5.82 -1.22 -8.59
CA ALA A 40 -7.00 -1.26 -9.45
C ALA A 40 -7.88 -2.47 -9.11
N TRP A 41 -9.18 -2.23 -8.92
CA TRP A 41 -10.18 -3.28 -8.83
C TRP A 41 -10.38 -3.90 -10.21
N VAL A 42 -10.38 -5.23 -10.28
CA VAL A 42 -10.58 -5.97 -11.55
C VAL A 42 -12.07 -6.22 -11.81
N ASP A 43 -12.87 -6.20 -10.75
CA ASP A 43 -14.31 -6.44 -10.77
C ASP A 43 -15.10 -5.35 -10.03
N GLU A 44 -16.38 -5.22 -10.34
CA GLU A 44 -17.27 -4.23 -9.71
C GLU A 44 -17.57 -4.57 -8.25
N GLU A 45 -17.59 -5.87 -7.93
CA GLU A 45 -17.82 -6.39 -6.58
C GLU A 45 -16.62 -6.17 -5.64
N LYS A 46 -15.49 -5.66 -6.17
CA LYS A 46 -14.25 -5.40 -5.43
C LYS A 46 -13.76 -6.65 -4.69
N THR A 47 -13.84 -7.80 -5.35
CA THR A 47 -13.30 -9.06 -4.83
C THR A 47 -11.89 -9.33 -5.35
N ILE A 48 -11.46 -8.68 -6.43
CA ILE A 48 -10.12 -8.86 -6.98
C ILE A 48 -9.41 -7.50 -7.09
N LEU A 49 -8.32 -7.35 -6.35
CA LEU A 49 -7.48 -6.16 -6.38
C LEU A 49 -6.14 -6.47 -7.05
N ARG A 50 -5.86 -5.78 -8.14
CA ARG A 50 -4.54 -5.81 -8.79
C ARG A 50 -3.67 -4.68 -8.24
N ILE A 51 -2.45 -5.02 -7.86
CA ILE A 51 -1.48 -4.10 -7.28
C ILE A 51 -0.23 -4.15 -8.14
N GLN A 52 0.14 -3.02 -8.74
CA GLN A 52 1.45 -2.81 -9.34
C GLN A 52 2.35 -2.20 -8.25
N GLY A 53 3.27 -3.01 -7.74
CA GLY A 53 4.21 -2.58 -6.72
C GLY A 53 5.34 -1.75 -7.31
N VAL A 54 5.85 -0.83 -6.49
CA VAL A 54 6.95 0.08 -6.84
C VAL A 54 8.33 -0.49 -6.54
N GLY A 55 8.40 -1.67 -5.93
CA GLY A 55 9.64 -2.13 -5.32
C GLY A 55 9.98 -1.31 -4.08
N PHE A 56 11.28 -1.07 -3.86
CA PHE A 56 11.73 -0.12 -2.84
C PHE A 56 11.43 1.30 -3.32
N PRO A 57 10.53 2.04 -2.66
CA PRO A 57 10.22 3.39 -3.13
C PRO A 57 11.45 4.27 -2.91
N HIS A 58 11.85 5.01 -3.94
CA HIS A 58 12.81 6.10 -3.81
C HIS A 58 12.01 7.38 -3.99
N ALA A 59 11.61 8.00 -2.89
CA ALA A 59 10.98 9.31 -2.94
C ALA A 59 12.09 10.37 -2.87
N GLU A 60 12.30 11.10 -3.96
CA GLU A 60 13.24 12.22 -4.01
C GLU A 60 12.75 13.39 -3.13
N GLU A 61 11.44 13.46 -2.87
CA GLU A 61 10.79 14.49 -2.07
C GLU A 61 10.00 13.89 -0.89
N ALA A 62 9.70 14.73 0.10
CA ALA A 62 8.91 14.31 1.25
C ALA A 62 7.48 13.94 0.84
N VAL A 63 7.11 12.66 1.01
CA VAL A 63 5.76 12.17 0.75
C VAL A 63 4.90 12.33 2.01
N THR A 64 3.78 13.05 1.91
CA THR A 64 2.79 13.11 2.97
C THR A 64 1.83 11.92 2.85
N VAL A 65 1.82 11.06 3.87
CA VAL A 65 0.88 9.94 3.96
C VAL A 65 -0.11 10.17 5.10
N ASN A 66 -1.38 10.42 4.76
CA ASN A 66 -2.45 10.57 5.74
C ASN A 66 -3.15 9.22 5.99
N VAL A 67 -2.90 8.65 7.16
CA VAL A 67 -3.46 7.37 7.62
C VAL A 67 -4.73 7.53 8.46
N GLY A 68 -5.18 8.75 8.75
CA GLY A 68 -6.31 9.01 9.64
C GLY A 68 -6.13 8.34 11.02
N ASN A 69 -7.16 7.63 11.50
CA ASN A 69 -7.11 6.87 12.76
C ASN A 69 -6.56 5.45 12.61
N ALA A 70 -6.01 5.08 11.43
CA ALA A 70 -5.50 3.74 11.17
C ALA A 70 -4.09 3.56 11.76
N GLY A 71 -4.00 3.51 13.09
CA GLY A 71 -2.73 3.41 13.80
C GLY A 71 -1.91 2.15 13.46
N ALA A 72 -2.55 1.07 13.02
CA ALA A 72 -1.86 -0.13 12.54
C ALA A 72 -1.13 0.13 11.21
N VAL A 73 -1.74 0.91 10.31
CA VAL A 73 -1.16 1.31 9.03
C VAL A 73 0.05 2.22 9.26
N LEU A 74 -0.05 3.19 10.19
CA LEU A 74 1.07 4.06 10.56
C LEU A 74 2.30 3.26 10.98
N ARG A 75 2.13 2.29 11.89
CA ARG A 75 3.24 1.47 12.40
C ARG A 75 3.89 0.62 11.32
N LEU A 76 3.09 0.07 10.40
CA LEU A 76 3.60 -0.69 9.26
C LEU A 76 4.44 0.20 8.34
N LEU A 77 3.99 1.43 8.07
CA LEU A 77 4.73 2.40 7.25
C LEU A 77 6.03 2.88 7.93
N LEU A 78 5.99 3.19 9.23
CA LEU A 78 7.18 3.59 9.99
C LEU A 78 8.25 2.50 10.02
N GLY A 79 7.85 1.22 10.05
CA GLY A 79 8.75 0.08 9.95
C GLY A 79 9.54 0.01 8.63
N LEU A 80 9.08 0.69 7.57
CA LEU A 80 9.80 0.77 6.30
C LEU A 80 10.90 1.85 6.32
N GLY A 81 10.79 2.86 7.19
CA GLY A 81 11.68 4.03 7.28
C GLY A 81 13.19 3.74 7.31
N PRO A 82 13.69 2.71 8.03
CA PRO A 82 15.12 2.40 8.06
C PRO A 82 15.70 1.94 6.72
N VAL A 83 14.87 1.51 5.77
CA VAL A 83 15.31 0.93 4.49
C VAL A 83 15.43 1.97 3.36
N TYR A 84 15.11 3.24 3.64
CA TYR A 84 15.15 4.34 2.66
C TYR A 84 16.48 5.13 2.61
N ARG A 85 17.52 4.68 3.33
CA ARG A 85 18.84 5.33 3.35
C ARG A 85 19.87 4.51 2.57
N ARG A 86 20.05 4.81 1.28
CA ARG A 86 21.31 4.60 0.55
C ARG A 86 21.50 5.69 -0.48
#